data_AF-A0A497PXD8-F1
#
_entry.id   AF-A0A497PXD8-F1
#
_cell.length_a   1.000
_cell.length_b   1.000
_cell.length_c   1.000
_cell.angle_alpha   90.00
_cell.angle_beta   90.00
_cell.angle_gamma   90.00
#
_symmetry.space_group_name_H-M   'P 1'
#
loop_
_entity.id
_entity.type
_entity.pdbx_description
1 polymer ?
#
loop_
_entity_poly.entity_id
_entity_poly.type
_entity_poly.pdbx_seq_one_letter_code
_entity_poly.pdbx_strand_id
1 'polypeptide(L)' 'MVTKITVIGMGYVGIPAAALLADVAGFQVTGLQRRSKRSGWKIEHLNAGKSP' A
#
# COMPACT_ATOMS: atom_id res chain seq x y z
N MET A 1 -19.08 -6.56 8.28
CA MET A 1 -17.93 -6.50 9.22
C MET A 1 -16.71 -6.08 8.40
N VAL A 2 -15.89 -5.14 8.88
CA VAL A 2 -14.72 -4.66 8.11
C VAL A 2 -13.48 -5.48 8.47
N THR A 3 -12.77 -5.99 7.47
CA THR A 3 -11.48 -6.67 7.66
C THR A 3 -10.35 -5.65 7.47
N LYS A 4 -9.55 -5.44 8.51
CA LYS A 4 -8.39 -4.51 8.47
C LYS A 4 -7.12 -5.28 8.11
N ILE A 5 -6.46 -4.87 7.02
CA ILE A 5 -5.26 -5.54 6.49
C ILE A 5 -4.12 -4.54 6.44
N THR A 6 -2.94 -4.93 6.94
CA THR A 6 -1.71 -4.15 6.77
C THR A 6 -0.74 -4.93 5.90
N VAL A 7 -0.30 -4.32 4.79
CA VAL A 7 0.71 -4.92 3.91
C VAL A 7 2.04 -4.22 4.17
N ILE A 8 3.04 -4.95 4.68
CA ILE A 8 4.36 -4.41 4.99
C ILE A 8 5.30 -4.61 3.80
N GLY A 9 5.81 -3.50 3.25
CA GLY A 9 6.77 -3.51 2.15
C GLY A 9 6.15 -3.17 0.80
N MET A 10 6.18 -1.88 0.43
CA MET A 10 5.62 -1.36 -0.83
C MET A 10 6.61 -1.52 -2.00
N GLY A 11 6.89 -2.78 -2.32
CA GLY A 11 7.70 -3.21 -3.46
C GLY A 11 6.84 -3.77 -4.60
N TYR A 12 7.49 -4.49 -5.51
CA TYR A 12 6.85 -5.10 -6.68
C TYR A 12 5.67 -6.02 -6.34
N VAL A 13 5.70 -6.70 -5.19
CA VAL A 13 4.61 -7.61 -4.78
C VAL A 13 3.63 -6.91 -3.84
N GLY A 14 4.13 -6.16 -2.86
CA GLY A 14 3.28 -5.56 -1.84
C GLY A 14 2.32 -4.50 -2.38
N ILE A 15 2.72 -3.73 -3.41
CA ILE A 15 1.84 -2.74 -4.03
C ILE A 15 0.64 -3.38 -4.74
N PRO A 16 0.81 -4.29 -5.71
CA PRO A 16 -0.33 -4.92 -6.36
C PRO A 16 -1.16 -5.75 -5.38
N ALA A 17 -0.55 -6.42 -4.40
CA ALA A 17 -1.29 -7.13 -3.36
C ALA A 17 -2.17 -6.17 -2.54
N ALA A 18 -1.63 -5.04 -2.08
CA ALA A 18 -2.40 -4.04 -1.33
C ALA A 18 -3.52 -3.42 -2.18
N ALA A 19 -3.24 -3.10 -3.45
CA ALA A 19 -4.22 -2.51 -4.35
C ALA A 19 -5.38 -3.47 -4.66
N LEU A 20 -5.08 -4.74 -4.98
CA LEU A 20 -6.11 -5.75 -5.25
C LEU A 20 -6.94 -6.07 -4.00
N LEU A 21 -6.32 -6.13 -2.83
CA LEU A 21 -7.05 -6.33 -1.57
C LEU A 21 -7.94 -5.12 -1.23
N ALA A 22 -7.51 -3.90 -1.57
CA ALA A 22 -8.30 -2.70 -1.33
C ALA A 22 -9.54 -2.60 -2.25
N ASP A 23 -9.53 -3.30 -3.39
CA ASP A 23 -10.65 -3.37 -4.33
C ASP A 23 -11.75 -4.37 -3.88
N VAL A 24 -11.51 -5.14 -2.81
CA VAL A 24 -12.49 -6.09 -2.25
C VAL A 24 -13.43 -5.38 -1.28
N ALA A 25 -14.74 -5.52 -1.51
CA ALA A 25 -15.76 -4.94 -0.63
C ALA A 25 -15.61 -5.42 0.82
N GLY A 26 -15.60 -4.46 1.76
CA GLY A 26 -15.45 -4.73 3.19
C GLY A 26 -14.02 -4.85 3.69
N PHE A 27 -13.01 -4.74 2.81
CA PHE A 27 -11.61 -4.69 3.22
C PHE A 27 -11.12 -3.25 3.38
N GLN A 28 -10.39 -3.00 4.46
CA GLN A 28 -9.69 -1.74 4.69
C GLN A 28 -8.19 -2.02 4.73
N VAL A 29 -7.45 -1.58 3.72
CA VAL A 29 -6.04 -1.92 3.53
C VAL A 29 -5.14 -0.72 3.81
N THR A 30 -4.09 -0.94 4.60
CA THR A 30 -3.01 0.04 4.83
C THR A 30 -1.69 -0.50 4.28
N GLY A 31 -1.12 0.21 3.31
CA GLY A 31 0.24 -0.05 2.85
C GLY A 31 1.26 0.58 3.80
N LEU A 32 2.12 -0.22 4.42
CA LEU A 32 3.17 0.26 5.32
C LEU A 32 4.51 0.33 4.59
N GLN A 33 5.06 1.54 4.52
CA GLN A 33 6.39 1.80 3.98
C GLN A 33 7.21 2.62 4.98
N ARG A 34 8.43 2.18 5.27
CA ARG A 34 9.36 2.97 6.08
C ARG A 34 9.73 4.25 5.34
N ARG A 35 9.61 5.40 6.00
CA ARG A 35 10.09 6.71 5.52
C ARG A 35 11.63 6.79 5.51
N SER A 36 12.25 5.98 4.65
CA SER A 36 13.70 5.91 4.48
C SER A 36 14.19 6.88 3.40
N LYS A 37 15.49 7.26 3.44
CA LYS A 37 16.09 8.10 2.39
C LYS A 37 15.95 7.53 0.98
N ARG A 38 15.96 6.19 0.82
CA ARG A 38 15.94 5.52 -0.48
C ARG A 38 14.55 5.27 -1.05
N SER A 39 13.56 5.04 -0.18
CA SER A 39 12.24 4.53 -0.60
C SER A 39 11.05 5.19 0.09
N GLY A 40 11.28 6.21 0.92
CA GLY A 40 10.23 6.98 1.58
C GLY A 40 9.36 7.76 0.59
N TRP A 41 9.94 8.19 -0.53
CA TRP A 41 9.24 8.90 -1.61
C TRP A 41 8.01 8.15 -2.16
N LYS A 42 7.98 6.82 -2.02
CA LYS A 42 6.85 5.98 -2.42
C LYS A 42 5.58 6.32 -1.66
N ILE A 43 5.67 6.81 -0.42
CA ILE A 43 4.50 7.13 0.40
C ILE A 43 3.67 8.21 -0.29
N GLU A 44 4.28 9.35 -0.59
CA GLU A 44 3.61 10.46 -1.26
C GLU A 44 3.21 10.09 -2.70
N HIS A 45 4.06 9.36 -3.42
CA HIS A 45 3.80 8.96 -4.81
C HIS A 45 2.59 8.02 -4.94
N LEU A 46 2.49 7.01 -4.07
CA LEU A 46 1.36 6.07 -4.04
C LEU A 46 0.08 6.78 -3.56
N ASN A 47 0.16 7.66 -2.56
CA ASN A 47 -0.99 8.43 -2.10
C ASN A 47 -1.50 9.43 -3.15
N ALA A 48 -0.67 9.81 -4.11
CA ALA A 48 -1.08 10.57 -5.30
C ALA A 48 -1.68 9.67 -6.42
N GLY A 49 -1.91 8.38 -6.16
CA GLY A 49 -2.46 7.43 -7.12
C GLY A 49 -1.48 7.02 -8.24
N LYS A 50 -0.18 7.27 -8.07
CA LYS A 50 0.83 6.98 -9.11
C LYS A 50 1.49 5.63 -8.88
N SER A 51 1.80 4.92 -9.96
CA SER A 51 2.70 3.76 -9.92
C SER A 51 4.14 4.23 -9.70
N PRO A 52 4.91 3.63 -8.77
CA PRO A 52 6.34 3.85 -8.67
C PRO A 52 7.10 3.38 -9.92
#